data_AF-A0A9R0ZYN6-F1
#
_entry.id   AF-A0A9R0ZYN6-F1
#
_cell.length_a   1.000
_cell.length_b   1.000
_cell.length_c   1.000
_cell.angle_alpha   90.00
_cell.angle_beta   90.00
_cell.angle_gamma   90.00
#
_symmetry.space_group_name_H-M   'P 1'
#
loop_
_entity.id
_entity.type
_entity.pdbx_description
1 polymer ?
#
loop_
_entity_poly.entity_id
_entity_poly.type
_entity_poly.pdbx_seq_one_letter_code
_entity_poly.pdbx_strand_id
1 'polypeptide(L)'
;MLSQRRSPVVASLQLPPVTTLLFIWVLSWGHATADTDIANMTALQKHVSFFDGNKDGIITPTETFEGFVAIGCDAAYSRDSASSVHAALGPITSPVDAPLPHINIHIDLIHRAMHGSDTGALDAKGSCRFVPRKFEEIFRKNAKVRPDALTSSEVEEMILANRDPLDPRSWSAPVNEWGLTYKLASDKDGFLHKDSVRGIYDGSVFVKLEEKRRSLRSEV
;
A
#
# COMPACT_ATOMS: atom_id res chain seq x y z
N MET A 1 -61.72 -39.32 38.64
CA MET A 1 -61.07 -40.40 37.86
C MET A 1 -60.48 -39.78 36.60
N LEU A 2 -59.17 -39.51 36.59
CA LEU A 2 -58.48 -38.90 35.45
C LEU A 2 -57.36 -39.84 35.01
N SER A 3 -57.46 -40.29 33.77
CA SER A 3 -56.55 -41.24 33.11
C SER A 3 -55.22 -40.56 32.78
N GLN A 4 -54.13 -41.11 33.33
CA GLN A 4 -52.75 -40.67 33.06
C GLN A 4 -52.32 -41.05 31.64
N ARG A 5 -51.94 -40.05 30.83
CA ARG A 5 -51.10 -40.23 29.63
C ARG A 5 -49.64 -40.28 30.04
N ARG A 6 -48.91 -41.31 29.60
CA ARG A 6 -47.45 -41.42 29.72
C ARG A 6 -46.78 -40.55 28.65
N SER A 7 -45.80 -39.76 29.04
CA SER A 7 -44.82 -39.13 28.13
C SER A 7 -43.50 -39.94 28.15
N PRO A 8 -42.76 -39.99 27.03
CA PRO A 8 -41.50 -40.73 26.94
C PRO A 8 -40.35 -39.96 27.60
N VAL A 9 -39.42 -40.73 28.19
CA VAL A 9 -38.14 -40.26 28.73
C VAL A 9 -37.27 -39.78 27.58
N VAL A 10 -36.90 -38.50 27.59
CA VAL A 10 -35.80 -37.97 26.77
C VAL A 10 -34.54 -38.06 27.62
N ALA A 11 -33.58 -38.88 27.20
CA ALA A 11 -32.28 -38.99 27.85
C ALA A 11 -31.52 -37.66 27.71
N SER A 12 -31.21 -37.02 28.83
CA SER A 12 -30.32 -35.87 28.88
C SER A 12 -28.87 -36.34 28.68
N LEU A 13 -28.29 -35.99 27.53
CA LEU A 13 -26.86 -36.20 27.27
C LEU A 13 -26.07 -35.13 28.06
N GLN A 14 -25.68 -35.43 29.29
CA GLN A 14 -24.76 -34.59 30.06
C GLN A 14 -23.33 -34.79 29.55
N LEU A 15 -22.79 -33.79 28.85
CA LEU A 15 -21.37 -33.72 28.50
C LEU A 15 -20.57 -33.14 29.70
N PRO A 16 -19.32 -33.60 29.92
CA PRO A 16 -18.51 -33.22 31.09
C PRO A 16 -18.06 -31.74 31.06
N PRO A 17 -17.81 -31.12 32.24
CA PRO A 17 -17.61 -29.69 32.41
C PRO A 17 -16.16 -29.28 32.07
N VAL A 18 -15.76 -29.40 30.80
CA VAL A 18 -14.44 -28.91 30.33
C VAL A 18 -14.55 -28.07 29.05
N THR A 19 -15.76 -27.73 28.59
CA THR A 19 -15.98 -26.97 27.34
C THR A 19 -16.47 -25.53 27.53
N THR A 20 -16.25 -24.93 28.70
CA THR A 20 -16.67 -23.53 28.97
C THR A 20 -15.52 -22.61 29.38
N LEU A 21 -14.36 -22.74 28.72
CA LEU A 21 -13.22 -21.81 28.86
C LEU A 21 -12.60 -21.44 27.50
N LEU A 22 -13.43 -21.25 26.47
CA LEU A 22 -13.01 -20.70 25.17
C LEU A 22 -14.03 -19.65 24.65
N PHE A 23 -14.53 -18.79 25.54
CA PHE A 23 -15.45 -17.71 25.16
C PHE A 23 -15.24 -16.38 25.90
N ILE A 24 -14.04 -16.14 26.44
CA ILE A 24 -13.61 -14.82 26.95
C ILE A 24 -12.16 -14.55 26.53
N TRP A 25 -11.92 -14.51 25.22
CA TRP A 25 -10.67 -13.98 24.63
C TRP A 25 -10.96 -13.03 23.45
N VAL A 26 -12.16 -12.44 23.42
CA VAL A 26 -12.62 -11.58 22.32
C VAL A 26 -12.72 -10.10 22.72
N LEU A 27 -12.49 -9.71 23.97
CA LEU A 27 -12.67 -8.30 24.40
C LEU A 27 -11.57 -7.79 25.31
N SER A 28 -10.30 -7.92 24.88
CA SER A 28 -9.22 -7.09 25.43
C SER A 28 -7.97 -7.09 24.53
N TRP A 29 -8.09 -6.67 23.27
CA TRP A 29 -6.96 -6.03 22.60
C TRP A 29 -7.21 -4.53 22.62
N GLY A 30 -6.41 -3.83 23.43
CA GLY A 30 -6.52 -2.39 23.60
C GLY A 30 -6.37 -1.68 22.25
N HIS A 31 -7.29 -0.76 21.98
CA HIS A 31 -7.12 0.25 20.93
C HIS A 31 -6.13 1.31 21.43
N ALA A 32 -4.85 1.03 21.21
CA ALA A 32 -3.72 1.94 21.37
C ALA A 32 -2.68 1.45 20.34
N THR A 33 -2.20 2.18 19.33
CA THR A 33 -2.12 3.63 19.06
C THR A 33 -1.85 3.82 17.55
N ALA A 34 -2.85 3.81 16.67
CA ALA A 34 -2.61 4.02 15.23
C ALA A 34 -2.02 5.41 14.93
N ASP A 35 -2.39 6.43 15.71
CA ASP A 35 -1.97 7.82 15.49
C ASP A 35 -0.50 8.08 15.89
N THR A 36 -0.01 7.40 16.93
CA THR A 36 1.40 7.49 17.38
C THR A 36 2.35 6.74 16.44
N ASP A 37 1.87 5.71 15.73
CA ASP A 37 2.68 4.92 14.81
C ASP A 37 2.91 5.66 13.48
N ILE A 38 1.87 6.28 12.91
CA ILE A 38 1.98 7.10 11.68
C ILE A 38 2.93 8.29 11.86
N ALA A 39 2.93 8.95 13.02
CA ALA A 39 3.83 10.07 13.29
C ALA A 39 5.32 9.68 13.19
N ASN A 40 5.64 8.43 13.53
CA ASN A 40 7.00 7.90 13.53
C ASN A 40 7.39 7.19 12.21
N MET A 41 6.43 6.95 11.32
CA MET A 41 6.71 6.36 10.01
C MET A 41 7.60 7.24 9.14
N THR A 42 8.47 6.59 8.39
CA THR A 42 9.25 7.20 7.33
C THR A 42 8.35 7.55 6.15
N ALA A 43 8.86 8.30 5.17
CA ALA A 43 8.07 8.67 4.00
C ALA A 43 7.64 7.41 3.23
N LEU A 44 8.57 6.49 2.94
CA LEU A 44 8.23 5.25 2.25
C LEU A 44 7.24 4.37 3.02
N GLN A 45 7.33 4.33 4.36
CA GLN A 45 6.35 3.62 5.18
C GLN A 45 4.96 4.24 5.06
N LYS A 46 4.85 5.57 5.11
CA LYS A 46 3.58 6.27 4.88
C LYS A 46 3.02 5.99 3.49
N HIS A 47 3.87 6.04 2.47
CA HIS A 47 3.51 5.70 1.09
C HIS A 47 2.84 4.32 0.98
N VAL A 48 3.46 3.27 1.52
CA VAL A 48 2.90 1.91 1.42
C VAL A 48 1.73 1.67 2.39
N SER A 49 1.65 2.41 3.50
CA SER A 49 0.59 2.25 4.51
C SER A 49 -0.82 2.50 4.01
N PHE A 50 -0.98 3.16 2.85
CA PHE A 50 -2.26 3.26 2.17
C PHE A 50 -2.84 1.87 1.85
N PHE A 51 -1.98 0.93 1.44
CA PHE A 51 -2.37 -0.42 1.04
C PHE A 51 -2.53 -1.39 2.22
N ASP A 52 -2.16 -0.99 3.44
CA ASP A 52 -2.41 -1.78 4.65
C ASP A 52 -3.81 -1.45 5.16
N GLY A 53 -4.79 -2.28 4.83
CA GLY A 53 -6.20 -2.00 5.09
C GLY A 53 -6.55 -2.16 6.56
N ASN A 54 -5.98 -3.17 7.21
CA ASN A 54 -6.26 -3.51 8.60
C ASN A 54 -5.32 -2.83 9.62
N LYS A 55 -4.25 -2.17 9.15
CA LYS A 55 -3.24 -1.45 9.95
C LYS A 55 -2.44 -2.36 10.87
N ASP A 56 -2.16 -3.58 10.44
CA ASP A 56 -1.31 -4.53 11.19
C ASP A 56 0.17 -4.48 10.80
N GLY A 57 0.55 -3.63 9.83
CA GLY A 57 1.91 -3.47 9.35
C GLY A 57 2.34 -4.49 8.29
N ILE A 58 1.42 -5.35 7.83
CA ILE A 58 1.64 -6.40 6.85
C ILE A 58 0.65 -6.23 5.71
N ILE A 59 1.15 -5.91 4.52
CA ILE A 59 0.31 -5.80 3.33
C ILE A 59 0.24 -7.17 2.66
N THR A 60 -0.99 -7.65 2.44
CA THR A 60 -1.30 -8.89 1.72
C THR A 60 -1.57 -8.63 0.24
N PRO A 61 -1.45 -9.66 -0.65
CA PRO A 61 -1.80 -9.51 -2.06
C PRO A 61 -3.22 -9.00 -2.31
N THR A 62 -4.17 -9.39 -1.44
CA THR A 62 -5.56 -8.94 -1.51
C THR A 62 -5.66 -7.45 -1.21
N GLU A 63 -5.00 -6.96 -0.17
CA GLU A 63 -5.07 -5.53 0.15
C GLU A 63 -4.40 -4.66 -0.91
N THR A 64 -3.28 -5.12 -1.50
CA THR A 64 -2.69 -4.43 -2.66
C THR A 64 -3.64 -4.40 -3.85
N PHE A 65 -4.33 -5.51 -4.15
CA PHE A 65 -5.36 -5.55 -5.19
C PHE A 65 -6.48 -4.54 -4.92
N GLU A 66 -7.02 -4.54 -3.70
CA GLU A 66 -8.09 -3.63 -3.30
C GLU A 66 -7.64 -2.17 -3.36
N GLY A 67 -6.41 -1.86 -2.93
CA GLY A 67 -5.83 -0.53 -3.01
C GLY A 67 -5.67 -0.03 -4.45
N PHE A 68 -5.22 -0.88 -5.38
CA PHE A 68 -5.18 -0.50 -6.81
C PHE A 68 -6.58 -0.22 -7.39
N VAL A 69 -7.57 -1.04 -7.05
CA VAL A 69 -8.97 -0.81 -7.44
C VAL A 69 -9.50 0.49 -6.85
N ALA A 70 -9.16 0.79 -5.60
CA ALA A 70 -9.58 1.98 -4.86
C ALA A 70 -9.06 3.26 -5.55
N ILE A 71 -7.82 3.27 -6.04
CA ILE A 71 -7.23 4.43 -6.74
C ILE A 71 -7.60 4.52 -8.23
N GLY A 72 -8.43 3.60 -8.73
CA GLY A 72 -9.02 3.70 -10.07
C GLY A 72 -8.44 2.78 -11.14
N CYS A 73 -7.64 1.79 -10.77
CA CYS A 73 -7.26 0.72 -11.68
C CYS A 73 -8.43 -0.26 -11.93
N ASP A 74 -8.46 -0.87 -13.11
CA ASP A 74 -9.36 -1.99 -13.36
C ASP A 74 -8.88 -3.28 -12.67
N ALA A 75 -9.76 -4.28 -12.59
CA ALA A 75 -9.48 -5.52 -11.87
C ALA A 75 -8.34 -6.34 -12.49
N ALA A 76 -8.17 -6.32 -13.82
CA ALA A 76 -7.10 -7.08 -14.47
C ALA A 76 -5.74 -6.47 -14.13
N TYR A 77 -5.61 -5.14 -14.32
CA TYR A 77 -4.40 -4.41 -13.94
C TYR A 77 -4.09 -4.56 -12.44
N SER A 78 -5.10 -4.45 -11.58
CA SER A 78 -4.90 -4.53 -10.12
C SER A 78 -4.38 -5.90 -9.69
N ARG A 79 -4.88 -6.99 -10.28
CA ARG A 79 -4.41 -8.35 -10.02
C ARG A 79 -2.98 -8.55 -10.47
N ASP A 80 -2.66 -8.10 -11.68
CA ASP A 80 -1.33 -8.30 -12.27
C ASP A 80 -0.27 -7.46 -11.53
N SER A 81 -0.63 -6.23 -11.12
CA SER A 81 0.21 -5.37 -10.27
C SER A 81 0.40 -5.94 -8.87
N ALA A 82 -0.67 -6.37 -8.19
CA ALA A 82 -0.54 -7.01 -6.88
C ALA A 82 0.36 -8.25 -6.95
N SER A 83 0.19 -9.10 -7.96
CA SER A 83 1.03 -10.28 -8.12
C SER A 83 2.50 -9.92 -8.32
N SER A 84 2.79 -8.91 -9.16
CA SER A 84 4.15 -8.46 -9.47
C SER A 84 4.83 -7.78 -8.27
N VAL A 85 4.12 -6.90 -7.57
CA VAL A 85 4.63 -6.19 -6.39
C VAL A 85 4.95 -7.18 -5.27
N HIS A 86 4.07 -8.15 -4.99
CA HIS A 86 4.31 -9.13 -3.94
C HIS A 86 5.40 -10.14 -4.30
N ALA A 87 5.51 -10.54 -5.57
CA ALA A 87 6.63 -11.37 -6.03
C ALA A 87 7.98 -10.66 -5.92
N ALA A 88 8.01 -9.34 -6.15
CA ALA A 88 9.23 -8.54 -6.06
C ALA A 88 9.60 -8.20 -4.60
N LEU A 89 8.62 -7.78 -3.79
CA LEU A 89 8.86 -7.18 -2.48
C LEU A 89 8.71 -8.14 -1.30
N GLY A 90 7.87 -9.18 -1.43
CA GLY A 90 7.63 -10.14 -0.35
C GLY A 90 8.91 -10.81 0.15
N PRO A 91 9.75 -11.40 -0.72
CA PRO A 91 11.02 -12.00 -0.31
C PRO A 91 12.03 -11.02 0.30
N ILE A 92 11.99 -9.75 -0.11
CA ILE A 92 12.95 -8.72 0.32
C ILE A 92 12.57 -8.15 1.69
N THR A 93 11.27 -8.02 1.94
CA THR A 93 10.72 -7.40 3.14
C THR A 93 10.31 -8.42 4.20
N SER A 94 10.38 -9.72 3.92
CA SER A 94 10.09 -10.74 4.94
C SER A 94 11.15 -10.77 6.07
N PRO A 95 10.72 -10.85 7.33
CA PRO A 95 11.58 -11.23 8.46
C PRO A 95 12.25 -12.59 8.25
N VAL A 96 13.37 -12.83 8.93
CA VAL A 96 14.16 -14.07 8.81
C VAL A 96 13.34 -15.32 9.21
N ASP A 97 12.39 -15.14 10.12
CA ASP A 97 11.50 -16.16 10.68
C ASP A 97 10.10 -16.18 10.06
N ALA A 98 9.86 -15.38 9.02
CA ALA A 98 8.56 -15.37 8.34
C ALA A 98 8.29 -16.73 7.66
N PRO A 99 7.06 -17.25 7.75
CA PRO A 99 6.70 -18.51 7.11
C PRO A 99 6.78 -18.40 5.57
N LEU A 100 7.20 -19.48 4.91
CA LEU A 100 7.15 -19.58 3.46
C LEU A 100 5.72 -19.91 2.97
N PRO A 101 5.30 -19.40 1.80
CA PRO A 101 6.06 -18.52 0.91
C PRO A 101 6.05 -17.05 1.37
N HIS A 102 7.16 -16.34 1.14
CA HIS A 102 7.32 -14.91 1.44
C HIS A 102 6.50 -14.03 0.48
N ILE A 103 5.18 -14.01 0.66
CA ILE A 103 4.24 -13.31 -0.24
C ILE A 103 3.69 -12.01 0.35
N ASN A 104 3.93 -11.71 1.62
CA ASN A 104 3.46 -10.49 2.25
C ASN A 104 4.56 -9.42 2.30
N ILE A 105 4.16 -8.16 2.31
CA ILE A 105 5.07 -7.02 2.40
C ILE A 105 5.03 -6.49 3.81
N HIS A 106 6.19 -6.47 4.49
CA HIS A 106 6.27 -5.94 5.84
C HIS A 106 6.76 -4.49 5.82
N ILE A 107 5.96 -3.58 6.39
CA ILE A 107 6.17 -2.12 6.29
C ILE A 107 7.41 -1.68 7.07
N ASP A 108 7.72 -2.31 8.21
CA ASP A 108 8.92 -2.04 9.00
C ASP A 108 10.22 -2.31 8.19
N LEU A 109 10.17 -3.31 7.30
CA LEU A 109 11.29 -3.74 6.46
C LEU A 109 11.26 -3.19 5.03
N ILE A 110 10.29 -2.35 4.67
CA ILE A 110 10.13 -1.80 3.31
C ILE A 110 11.36 -1.03 2.81
N HIS A 111 12.18 -0.50 3.71
CA HIS A 111 13.42 0.18 3.36
C HIS A 111 14.42 -0.72 2.59
N ARG A 112 14.30 -2.05 2.73
CA ARG A 112 15.10 -3.04 1.98
C ARG A 112 14.72 -3.11 0.51
N ALA A 113 13.54 -2.65 0.13
CA ALA A 113 12.99 -2.70 -1.22
C ALA A 113 13.41 -1.50 -2.11
N MET A 114 14.21 -0.57 -1.59
CA MET A 114 14.76 0.53 -2.39
C MET A 114 15.63 -0.02 -3.53
N HIS A 115 15.54 0.61 -4.70
CA HIS A 115 16.26 0.21 -5.91
C HIS A 115 17.04 1.38 -6.51
N GLY A 116 18.11 1.11 -7.27
CA GLY A 116 19.09 2.14 -7.66
C GLY A 116 18.57 3.26 -8.58
N SER A 117 17.57 2.99 -9.43
CA SER A 117 17.08 3.94 -10.44
C SER A 117 16.04 4.96 -9.93
N ASP A 118 16.13 5.37 -8.66
CA ASP A 118 15.19 6.30 -8.05
C ASP A 118 15.56 7.79 -8.29
N THR A 119 14.67 8.71 -7.88
CA THR A 119 14.89 10.17 -8.03
C THR A 119 15.79 10.77 -6.95
N GLY A 120 16.17 10.01 -5.93
CA GLY A 120 16.89 10.44 -4.74
C GLY A 120 16.03 11.22 -3.74
N ALA A 121 14.73 11.35 -3.98
CA ALA A 121 13.80 12.06 -3.07
C ALA A 121 13.45 11.25 -1.81
N LEU A 122 13.83 9.97 -1.77
CA LEU A 122 13.88 9.14 -0.55
C LEU A 122 15.34 8.83 -0.21
N ASP A 123 15.73 8.93 1.06
CA ASP A 123 17.11 8.63 1.47
C ASP A 123 17.41 7.12 1.47
N ALA A 124 18.27 6.65 0.57
CA ALA A 124 18.67 5.23 0.51
C ALA A 124 19.55 4.80 1.71
N LYS A 125 20.22 5.74 2.40
CA LYS A 125 21.23 5.46 3.43
C LYS A 125 20.72 5.43 4.87
N GLY A 126 19.45 5.79 5.12
CA GLY A 126 19.04 6.16 6.46
C GLY A 126 17.79 5.47 6.93
N SER A 127 16.66 5.77 6.29
CA SER A 127 15.35 5.23 6.70
C SER A 127 14.29 5.45 5.61
N CYS A 128 14.65 5.70 4.34
CA CYS A 128 13.69 6.13 3.31
C CYS A 128 12.87 7.37 3.73
N ARG A 129 13.55 8.36 4.32
CA ARG A 129 12.98 9.67 4.64
C ARG A 129 12.93 10.54 3.40
N PHE A 130 11.93 11.41 3.34
CA PHE A 130 11.78 12.38 2.28
C PHE A 130 12.93 13.40 2.29
N VAL A 131 13.49 13.69 1.11
CA VAL A 131 14.59 14.64 0.90
C VAL A 131 14.07 15.84 0.09
N PRO A 132 13.62 16.93 0.74
CA PRO A 132 12.96 18.05 0.05
C PRO A 132 13.79 18.63 -1.08
N ARG A 133 15.12 18.79 -0.88
CA ARG A 133 16.01 19.32 -1.92
C ARG A 133 16.01 18.45 -3.18
N LYS A 134 15.98 17.12 -3.03
CA LYS A 134 16.00 16.19 -4.17
C LYS A 134 14.65 16.14 -4.86
N PHE A 135 13.56 16.25 -4.11
CA PHE A 135 12.23 16.46 -4.67
C PHE A 135 12.16 17.75 -5.50
N GLU A 136 12.68 18.86 -5.00
CA GLU A 136 12.74 20.13 -5.76
C GLU A 136 13.59 20.02 -7.03
N GLU A 137 14.66 19.22 -7.00
CA GLU A 137 15.50 18.95 -8.18
C GLU A 137 14.73 18.24 -9.31
N ILE A 138 13.69 17.45 -9.02
CA ILE A 138 12.84 16.79 -10.03
C ILE A 138 12.26 17.85 -10.96
N PHE A 139 11.58 18.85 -10.40
CA PHE A 139 10.92 19.91 -11.16
C PHE A 139 11.93 20.86 -11.79
N ARG A 140 12.95 21.27 -11.04
CA ARG A 140 13.99 22.17 -11.56
C ARG A 140 14.70 21.62 -12.80
N LYS A 141 14.86 20.30 -12.92
CA LYS A 141 15.55 19.67 -14.05
C LYS A 141 14.61 19.34 -15.21
N ASN A 142 13.39 18.88 -14.90
CA ASN A 142 12.54 18.22 -15.89
C ASN A 142 11.29 19.03 -16.27
N ALA A 143 10.82 19.96 -15.42
CA ALA A 143 9.60 20.74 -15.66
C ALA A 143 9.87 21.94 -16.57
N LYS A 144 10.06 21.67 -17.87
CA LYS A 144 10.46 22.62 -18.91
C LYS A 144 9.26 23.38 -19.47
N VAL A 145 8.10 22.74 -19.55
CA VAL A 145 6.85 23.36 -20.05
C VAL A 145 6.21 24.25 -18.99
N ARG A 146 6.12 23.76 -17.75
CA ARG A 146 5.51 24.49 -16.62
C ARG A 146 6.31 24.22 -15.34
N PRO A 147 6.76 25.23 -14.58
CA PRO A 147 7.66 25.02 -13.43
C PRO A 147 7.15 24.11 -12.31
N ASP A 148 5.83 23.96 -12.17
CA ASP A 148 5.16 23.22 -11.09
C ASP A 148 4.44 21.94 -11.57
N ALA A 149 4.68 21.49 -12.81
CA ALA A 149 4.11 20.25 -13.32
C ALA A 149 4.98 19.57 -14.36
N LEU A 150 4.79 18.26 -14.54
CA LEU A 150 5.47 17.45 -15.54
C LEU A 150 4.49 16.95 -16.60
N THR A 151 4.90 16.98 -17.85
CA THR A 151 4.25 16.26 -18.96
C THR A 151 4.74 14.81 -19.03
N SER A 152 4.05 13.94 -19.78
CA SER A 152 4.47 12.53 -19.96
C SER A 152 5.92 12.42 -20.46
N SER A 153 6.29 13.24 -21.44
CA SER A 153 7.64 13.22 -22.01
C SER A 153 8.71 13.68 -21.02
N GLU A 154 8.40 14.64 -20.14
CA GLU A 154 9.31 15.08 -19.09
C GLU A 154 9.45 14.04 -17.97
N VAL A 155 8.38 13.29 -17.67
CA VAL A 155 8.44 12.12 -16.79
C VAL A 155 9.32 11.01 -17.40
N GLU A 156 9.14 10.71 -18.68
CA GLU A 156 9.96 9.72 -19.41
C GLU A 156 11.44 10.13 -19.44
N GLU A 157 11.74 11.38 -19.74
CA GLU A 157 13.11 11.91 -19.71
C GLU A 157 13.73 11.79 -18.32
N MET A 158 12.99 12.13 -17.28
CA MET A 158 13.45 11.99 -15.89
C MET A 158 13.76 10.52 -15.56
N ILE A 159 12.88 9.59 -15.92
CA ILE A 159 13.09 8.15 -15.67
C ILE A 159 14.36 7.67 -16.38
N LEU A 160 14.55 8.05 -17.64
CA LEU A 160 15.74 7.68 -18.41
C LEU A 160 17.02 8.27 -17.81
N ALA A 161 16.97 9.53 -17.37
CA ALA A 161 18.12 10.23 -16.78
C ALA A 161 18.54 9.68 -15.41
N ASN A 162 17.62 9.06 -14.66
CA ASN A 162 17.87 8.50 -13.34
C ASN A 162 18.20 6.99 -13.33
N ARG A 163 18.29 6.34 -14.50
CA ARG A 163 18.67 4.92 -14.56
C ARG A 163 20.05 4.70 -13.95
N ASP A 164 20.14 3.78 -13.00
CA ASP A 164 21.42 3.32 -12.48
C ASP A 164 22.03 2.29 -13.45
N PRO A 165 23.14 2.61 -14.14
CA PRO A 165 23.79 1.67 -15.06
C PRO A 165 24.36 0.43 -14.36
N LEU A 166 24.57 0.49 -13.04
CA LEU A 166 25.07 -0.63 -12.23
C LEU A 166 23.95 -1.51 -11.68
N ASP A 167 22.68 -1.10 -11.81
CA ASP A 167 21.50 -1.88 -11.42
C ASP A 167 20.41 -1.91 -12.53
N PRO A 168 20.64 -2.63 -13.65
CA PRO A 168 19.66 -2.73 -14.73
C PRO A 168 18.32 -3.37 -14.33
N ARG A 169 18.29 -4.17 -13.26
CA ARG A 169 17.06 -4.80 -12.77
C ARG A 169 16.09 -3.77 -12.18
N SER A 170 16.59 -2.63 -11.73
CA SER A 170 15.76 -1.53 -11.22
C SER A 170 15.09 -0.68 -12.29
N TRP A 171 15.42 -0.84 -13.58
CA TRP A 171 14.99 0.11 -14.61
C TRP A 171 13.49 0.08 -14.91
N SER A 172 12.82 -1.06 -14.70
CA SER A 172 11.40 -1.23 -14.98
C SER A 172 10.50 -0.63 -13.90
N ALA A 173 10.94 -0.60 -12.64
CA ALA A 173 10.13 -0.14 -11.53
C ALA A 173 9.73 1.34 -11.66
N PRO A 174 10.65 2.30 -11.91
CA PRO A 174 10.28 3.70 -12.14
C PRO A 174 9.34 3.90 -13.34
N VAL A 175 9.45 3.08 -14.40
CA VAL A 175 8.54 3.16 -15.56
C VAL A 175 7.11 2.86 -15.13
N ASN A 176 6.91 1.80 -14.34
CA ASN A 176 5.58 1.43 -13.86
C ASN A 176 5.05 2.41 -12.82
N GLU A 177 5.88 2.79 -11.84
CA GLU A 177 5.49 3.68 -10.73
C GLU A 177 5.12 5.08 -11.23
N TRP A 178 6.00 5.71 -12.01
CA TRP A 178 5.75 7.05 -12.54
C TRP A 178 4.74 7.03 -13.68
N GLY A 179 4.70 5.98 -14.50
CA GLY A 179 3.70 5.82 -15.55
C GLY A 179 2.28 5.72 -14.99
N LEU A 180 2.09 4.90 -13.95
CA LEU A 180 0.81 4.79 -13.27
C LEU A 180 0.44 6.09 -12.56
N THR A 181 1.39 6.70 -11.86
CA THR A 181 1.21 8.01 -11.20
C THR A 181 0.73 9.05 -12.21
N TYR A 182 1.41 9.18 -13.35
CA TYR A 182 1.04 10.12 -14.39
C TYR A 182 -0.36 9.84 -14.91
N LYS A 183 -0.68 8.57 -15.20
CA LYS A 183 -2.00 8.17 -15.70
C LYS A 183 -3.13 8.53 -14.74
N LEU A 184 -2.93 8.35 -13.43
CA LEU A 184 -4.00 8.54 -12.44
C LEU A 184 -4.10 9.97 -11.92
N ALA A 185 -2.97 10.66 -11.76
CA ALA A 185 -2.88 11.91 -11.01
C ALA A 185 -2.64 13.16 -11.88
N SER A 186 -2.50 13.01 -13.20
CA SER A 186 -2.44 14.16 -14.11
C SER A 186 -3.81 14.81 -14.26
N ASP A 187 -3.80 16.12 -14.52
CA ASP A 187 -5.01 16.84 -14.88
C ASP A 187 -5.48 16.53 -16.32
N LYS A 188 -6.63 17.09 -16.69
CA LYS A 188 -7.24 16.91 -18.02
C LYS A 188 -6.38 17.48 -19.17
N ASP A 189 -5.44 18.36 -18.85
CA ASP A 189 -4.57 19.04 -19.82
C ASP A 189 -3.20 18.33 -19.93
N GLY A 190 -3.01 17.21 -19.23
CA GLY A 190 -1.81 16.36 -19.31
C GLY A 190 -0.67 16.81 -18.39
N PHE A 191 -0.99 17.50 -17.29
CA PHE A 191 0.01 17.96 -16.33
C PHE A 191 -0.06 17.18 -15.02
N LEU A 192 1.04 16.52 -14.68
CA LEU A 192 1.27 15.91 -13.37
C LEU A 192 1.83 16.97 -12.41
N HIS A 193 0.94 17.52 -11.57
CA HIS A 193 1.26 18.63 -10.68
C HIS A 193 2.19 18.23 -9.53
N LYS A 194 3.05 19.16 -9.13
CA LYS A 194 4.03 18.98 -8.06
C LYS A 194 3.42 18.52 -6.74
N ASP A 195 2.25 19.03 -6.38
CA ASP A 195 1.56 18.63 -5.16
C ASP A 195 1.06 17.19 -5.21
N SER A 196 0.63 16.70 -6.39
CA SER A 196 0.29 15.29 -6.60
C SER A 196 1.53 14.41 -6.45
N VAL A 197 2.66 14.82 -7.03
CA VAL A 197 3.94 14.09 -6.91
C VAL A 197 4.42 14.08 -5.46
N ARG A 198 4.28 15.20 -4.74
CA ARG A 198 4.63 15.27 -3.32
C ARG A 198 3.82 14.26 -2.51
N GLY A 199 2.52 14.16 -2.80
CA GLY A 199 1.61 13.24 -2.12
C GLY A 199 1.89 11.76 -2.37
N ILE A 200 2.74 11.40 -3.34
CA ILE A 200 3.22 10.02 -3.50
C ILE A 200 4.05 9.65 -2.29
N TYR A 201 4.98 10.51 -1.87
CA TYR A 201 5.97 10.18 -0.84
C TYR A 201 5.37 9.99 0.55
N ASP A 202 4.16 10.47 0.81
CA ASP A 202 3.45 10.26 2.08
C ASP A 202 2.11 9.52 1.92
N GLY A 203 1.80 9.06 0.72
CA GLY A 203 0.57 8.33 0.39
C GLY A 203 -0.69 9.19 0.26
N SER A 204 -0.64 10.50 0.53
CA SER A 204 -1.82 11.38 0.47
C SER A 204 -2.43 11.51 -0.94
N VAL A 205 -1.66 11.25 -1.99
CA VAL A 205 -2.20 11.21 -3.37
C VAL A 205 -3.20 10.07 -3.56
N PHE A 206 -2.97 8.92 -2.94
CA PHE A 206 -3.83 7.74 -3.08
C PHE A 206 -5.19 7.98 -2.42
N VAL A 207 -5.20 8.63 -1.26
CA VAL A 207 -6.43 9.06 -0.58
C VAL A 207 -7.25 9.99 -1.48
N LYS A 208 -6.61 11.00 -2.09
CA LYS A 208 -7.28 11.92 -3.03
C LYS A 208 -7.87 11.18 -4.25
N LEU A 209 -7.14 10.22 -4.80
CA LEU A 209 -7.60 9.42 -5.95
C LEU A 209 -8.81 8.56 -5.58
N GLU A 210 -8.77 7.91 -4.42
CA GLU A 210 -9.86 7.10 -3.92
C GLU A 210 -11.11 7.93 -3.63
N GLU A 211 -10.97 9.08 -2.97
CA GLU A 211 -12.06 10.03 -2.71
C GLU A 211 -12.72 10.51 -4.01
N LYS A 212 -11.91 10.93 -4.99
CA LYS A 212 -12.38 11.34 -6.32
C LYS A 212 -13.13 10.21 -7.02
N ARG A 213 -12.68 8.97 -6.87
CA ARG A 213 -13.38 7.81 -7.45
C ARG A 213 -14.70 7.52 -6.74
N ARG A 214 -14.74 7.64 -5.42
CA ARG A 214 -15.97 7.48 -4.63
C ARG A 214 -17.01 8.54 -4.99
N SER A 215 -16.60 9.80 -5.17
CA SER A 215 -17.52 10.87 -5.58
C SER A 215 -18.12 10.61 -6.96
N LEU A 216 -17.30 10.27 -7.95
CA LEU A 216 -17.76 9.96 -9.31
C LEU A 216 -18.72 8.76 -9.36
N ARG A 217 -18.56 7.77 -8.47
CA ARG A 217 -19.49 6.64 -8.36
C ARG A 217 -20.80 7.00 -7.69
N SER A 218 -20.82 8.00 -6.81
CA SER A 218 -22.04 8.48 -6.15
C SER A 218 -22.89 9.39 -7.04
N GLU A 219 -22.31 9.93 -8.12
CA GLU A 219 -22.97 10.77 -9.11
C GLU A 219 -23.65 9.98 -10.24
N VAL A 220 -23.40 8.66 -10.32
CA VAL A 220 -23.94 7.73 -11.35
C VAL A 220 -25.03 6.86 -10.74
#